data_AF-A0A7V4HEE8-F1
#
_entry.id   AF-A0A7V4HEE8-F1
#
_cell.length_a   1.000
_cell.length_b   1.000
_cell.length_c   1.000
_cell.angle_alpha   90.00
_cell.angle_beta   90.00
_cell.angle_gamma   90.00
#
_symmetry.space_group_name_H-M   'P 1'
#
loop_
_entity.id
_entity.type
_entity.pdbx_description
1 polymer ?
#
loop_
_entity_poly.entity_id
_entity_poly.type
_entity_poly.pdbx_seq_one_letter_code
_entity_poly.pdbx_strand_id
1 'polypeptide(L)'
;MTERRFHSVFSAREMARLCDTFGHGISDLRGCLSARSRKLQTDNGRRMPFPALRNIGCRGRGGSVLMVVLWIVGILAILVGFFAFDAHLEARLTSHMRKRAKAEALARSGIEIAKMLMKKSQDVRGVDSESEEAKKDRWFSHAWLLSKGLAIGRGTLVEQLGDGTVSVEIVPEPARRNINNLGSTDIQREEALERILEVGGIPEEMFPRLVESFLDWIDGDGEPRRDGAETDDYYARLDPPYRAKNGPLDTVGELLLVRGFNRAVLYGGTLEPAREGEEPVSVSGIEDMLTTYGDGKVNVNAASKRVLMTLPEIDDVTASAIIEEREGWYDESGRRKDSSFKSVDDFMARVPGVPPAVREMVTTESAIYRVTSVGQIGGVMYRIWCVLERSAGGATVLRWREGE
;
A
#
# COMPACT_ATOMS: atom_id res chain seq x y z
N MET A 1 -12.51 -2.13 -18.40
CA MET A 1 -13.87 -2.45 -18.88
C MET A 1 -14.24 -3.80 -18.29
N THR A 2 -14.92 -3.82 -17.14
CA THR A 2 -15.46 -5.02 -16.48
C THR A 2 -16.41 -4.53 -15.37
N GLU A 3 -17.70 -4.41 -15.72
CA GLU A 3 -18.78 -4.11 -14.77
C GLU A 3 -19.03 -5.34 -13.88
N ARG A 4 -18.85 -5.19 -12.56
CA ARG A 4 -19.43 -6.12 -11.58
C ARG A 4 -20.74 -5.51 -11.07
N ARG A 5 -21.86 -6.02 -11.57
CA ARG A 5 -23.20 -5.78 -11.02
C ARG A 5 -23.32 -6.49 -9.67
N PHE A 6 -23.52 -5.72 -8.60
CA PHE A 6 -24.01 -6.28 -7.33
C PHE A 6 -25.53 -6.39 -7.42
N HIS A 7 -26.02 -7.63 -7.41
CA HIS A 7 -27.43 -7.95 -7.24
C HIS A 7 -27.85 -7.65 -5.79
N SER A 8 -28.78 -6.71 -5.62
CA SER A 8 -29.52 -6.56 -4.37
C SER A 8 -30.45 -7.76 -4.19
N VAL A 9 -30.18 -8.59 -3.19
CA VAL A 9 -31.10 -9.62 -2.72
C VAL A 9 -32.20 -8.94 -1.91
N PHE A 10 -33.30 -8.60 -2.58
CA PHE A 10 -34.61 -8.46 -1.93
C PHE A 10 -35.61 -9.12 -2.87
N SER A 11 -36.04 -10.31 -2.48
CA SER A 11 -36.93 -11.15 -3.27
C SER A 11 -38.34 -10.59 -3.23
N ALA A 12 -38.98 -10.46 -4.38
CA ALA A 12 -40.41 -10.13 -4.51
C ALA A 12 -41.35 -11.07 -3.70
N ARG A 13 -40.84 -12.22 -3.22
CA ARG A 13 -41.55 -13.13 -2.31
C ARG A 13 -41.71 -12.64 -0.87
N GLU A 14 -40.87 -11.72 -0.39
CA GLU A 14 -40.99 -11.19 0.99
C GLU A 14 -42.02 -10.06 1.09
N MET A 15 -42.17 -9.25 0.05
CA MET A 15 -43.25 -8.25 -0.07
C MET A 15 -44.65 -8.88 -0.13
N ALA A 16 -44.79 -10.07 -0.72
CA ALA A 16 -46.08 -10.77 -0.79
C ALA A 16 -46.56 -11.30 0.58
N ARG A 17 -45.65 -11.64 1.50
CA ARG A 17 -46.02 -12.17 2.83
C ARG A 17 -46.52 -11.11 3.82
N LEU A 18 -46.17 -9.85 3.60
CA LEU A 18 -46.65 -8.71 4.39
C LEU A 18 -48.06 -8.24 3.99
N CYS A 19 -48.52 -8.54 2.78
CA CYS A 19 -49.88 -8.25 2.33
C CYS A 19 -50.93 -9.28 2.81
N ASP A 20 -50.55 -10.54 3.00
CA ASP A 20 -51.48 -11.60 3.44
C ASP A 20 -51.86 -11.53 4.92
N THR A 21 -51.11 -10.80 5.75
CA THR A 21 -51.40 -10.66 7.20
C THR A 21 -52.44 -9.57 7.52
N PHE A 22 -52.83 -8.73 6.55
CA PHE A 22 -53.82 -7.66 6.73
C PHE A 22 -55.16 -7.90 5.99
N GLY A 23 -55.34 -9.07 5.37
CA GLY A 23 -56.46 -9.41 4.50
C GLY A 23 -57.60 -10.25 5.10
N HIS A 24 -57.79 -10.27 6.42
CA HIS A 24 -58.90 -10.99 7.06
C HIS A 24 -59.72 -10.07 7.96
N GLY A 25 -60.74 -9.43 7.37
CA GLY A 25 -61.67 -8.60 8.12
C GLY A 25 -62.78 -7.94 7.32
N ILE A 26 -63.17 -8.45 6.14
CA ILE A 26 -64.38 -7.97 5.43
C ILE A 26 -65.02 -9.16 4.69
N SER A 27 -65.76 -9.99 5.42
CA SER A 27 -66.65 -10.99 4.83
C SER A 27 -67.81 -11.26 5.78
N ASP A 28 -68.72 -10.30 5.92
CA ASP A 28 -70.06 -10.60 6.43
C ASP A 28 -71.07 -9.49 6.13
N LEU A 29 -71.55 -9.42 4.89
CA LEU A 29 -72.75 -8.68 4.49
C LEU A 29 -73.33 -9.33 3.22
N ARG A 30 -73.73 -10.61 3.34
CA ARG A 30 -74.72 -11.23 2.44
C ARG A 30 -76.00 -11.49 3.24
N GLY A 31 -76.95 -10.57 3.16
CA GLY A 31 -78.25 -10.75 3.77
C GLY A 31 -79.22 -9.64 3.41
N CYS A 32 -80.27 -10.02 2.67
CA CYS A 32 -81.54 -9.30 2.51
C CYS A 32 -81.56 -7.95 1.78
N LEU A 33 -81.55 -7.99 0.45
CA LEU A 33 -82.25 -7.00 -0.39
C LEU A 33 -82.96 -7.70 -1.56
N SER A 34 -84.15 -8.25 -1.30
CA SER A 34 -85.16 -8.54 -2.33
C SER A 34 -86.54 -8.09 -1.86
N ALA A 35 -86.70 -6.77 -1.65
CA ALA A 35 -88.02 -6.18 -1.45
C ALA A 35 -88.61 -5.76 -2.81
N ARG A 36 -89.44 -6.68 -3.32
CA ARG A 36 -90.40 -6.53 -4.40
C ARG A 36 -91.13 -5.16 -4.35
N SER A 37 -91.12 -4.44 -5.46
CA SER A 37 -92.06 -3.37 -5.72
C SER A 37 -93.48 -3.94 -5.78
N ARG A 38 -94.38 -3.46 -4.95
CA ARG A 38 -95.81 -3.79 -5.02
C ARG A 38 -96.61 -2.50 -5.16
N LYS A 39 -97.30 -2.40 -6.29
CA LYS A 39 -98.25 -1.33 -6.65
C LYS A 39 -99.36 -1.25 -5.61
N LEU A 40 -99.75 -0.01 -5.31
CA LEU A 40 -100.96 0.33 -4.57
C LEU A 40 -102.20 -0.19 -5.29
N GLN A 41 -103.08 -0.85 -4.54
CA GLN A 41 -104.52 -0.90 -4.78
C GLN A 41 -105.21 -0.65 -3.45
N THR A 42 -106.17 0.26 -3.50
CA THR A 42 -107.07 0.68 -2.42
C THR A 42 -108.06 -0.45 -2.10
N ASP A 43 -108.35 -0.70 -0.82
CA ASP A 43 -109.70 -0.52 -0.27
C ASP A 43 -109.75 -0.65 1.27
N ASN A 44 -110.63 0.16 1.86
CA ASN A 44 -111.31 0.09 3.15
C ASN A 44 -110.56 -0.16 4.48
N GLY A 45 -110.49 0.92 5.26
CA GLY A 45 -111.15 0.97 6.57
C GLY A 45 -110.46 0.33 7.78
N ARG A 46 -109.57 1.09 8.46
CA ARG A 46 -109.47 1.23 9.93
C ARG A 46 -108.28 2.13 10.32
N ARG A 47 -108.54 3.15 11.14
CA ARG A 47 -107.51 4.01 11.76
C ARG A 47 -106.91 3.30 12.97
N MET A 48 -105.58 3.25 13.05
CA MET A 48 -104.81 2.88 14.25
C MET A 48 -103.65 3.89 14.43
N PRO A 49 -103.25 4.23 15.67
CA PRO A 49 -102.45 5.40 15.98
C PRO A 49 -100.94 5.17 15.80
N PHE A 50 -100.23 6.28 15.53
CA PHE A 50 -98.77 6.37 15.36
C PHE A 50 -97.97 5.83 16.56
N PRO A 51 -96.93 5.01 16.33
CA PRO A 51 -95.82 4.89 17.26
C PRO A 51 -94.67 5.83 16.87
N ALA A 52 -94.16 6.54 17.87
CA ALA A 52 -93.07 7.50 17.79
C ALA A 52 -91.79 6.92 17.15
N LEU A 53 -91.18 7.69 16.24
CA LEU A 53 -89.84 7.43 15.73
C LEU A 53 -88.83 7.55 16.88
N ARG A 54 -88.29 6.40 17.29
CA ARG A 54 -87.17 6.30 18.22
C ARG A 54 -85.90 6.76 17.48
N ASN A 55 -85.36 7.90 17.88
CA ASN A 55 -84.08 8.43 17.40
C ASN A 55 -82.97 7.39 17.64
N ILE A 56 -82.50 6.74 16.58
CA ILE A 56 -81.27 5.94 16.61
C ILE A 56 -80.13 6.93 16.40
N GLY A 57 -79.56 7.41 17.50
CA GLY A 57 -78.38 8.26 17.48
C GLY A 57 -77.22 7.59 16.76
N CYS A 58 -76.56 8.36 15.87
CA CYS A 58 -75.31 8.00 15.23
C CYS A 58 -74.25 7.64 16.29
N ARG A 59 -73.85 6.37 16.38
CA ARG A 59 -72.60 5.97 17.04
C ARG A 59 -71.44 6.28 16.08
N GLY A 60 -70.63 7.28 16.45
CA GLY A 60 -69.54 7.80 15.63
C GLY A 60 -68.49 6.76 15.24
N ARG A 61 -68.26 6.63 13.93
CA ARG A 61 -67.07 6.01 13.32
C ARG A 61 -65.92 7.02 13.28
N GLY A 62 -65.45 7.46 14.45
CA GLY A 62 -64.51 8.60 14.57
C GLY A 62 -63.05 8.27 14.94
N GLY A 63 -62.62 7.00 14.86
CA GLY A 63 -61.30 6.57 15.37
C GLY A 63 -60.30 5.97 14.36
N SER A 64 -60.73 5.59 13.15
CA SER A 64 -59.86 4.87 12.19
C SER A 64 -59.03 5.78 11.28
N VAL A 65 -59.52 6.99 10.97
CA VAL A 65 -58.86 7.91 10.02
C VAL A 65 -57.51 8.41 10.56
N LEU A 66 -57.44 8.73 11.85
CA LEU A 66 -56.22 9.22 12.48
C LEU A 66 -55.09 8.17 12.42
N MET A 67 -55.42 6.89 12.66
CA MET A 67 -54.45 5.81 12.57
C MET A 67 -53.89 5.67 11.15
N VAL A 68 -54.75 5.68 10.12
CA VAL A 68 -54.30 5.61 8.72
C VAL A 68 -53.40 6.78 8.35
N VAL A 69 -53.77 8.00 8.76
CA VAL A 69 -52.94 9.19 8.53
C VAL A 69 -51.59 9.07 9.23
N LEU A 70 -51.55 8.62 10.49
CA LEU A 70 -50.31 8.41 11.22
C LEU A 70 -49.42 7.34 10.57
N TRP A 71 -50.00 6.25 10.07
CA TRP A 71 -49.26 5.23 9.32
C TRP A 71 -48.70 5.76 8.01
N ILE A 72 -49.49 6.52 7.23
CA ILE A 72 -49.02 7.14 5.99
C ILE A 72 -47.89 8.13 6.28
N VAL A 73 -48.06 8.99 7.29
CA VAL A 73 -47.03 9.96 7.69
C VAL A 73 -45.79 9.24 8.22
N GLY A 74 -45.94 8.18 9.00
CA GLY A 74 -44.83 7.37 9.52
C GLY A 74 -44.03 6.71 8.39
N ILE A 75 -44.71 6.06 7.44
CA ILE A 75 -44.08 5.45 6.26
C ILE A 75 -43.39 6.52 5.41
N LEU A 76 -44.04 7.67 5.20
CA LEU A 76 -43.46 8.79 4.46
C LEU A 76 -42.21 9.35 5.15
N ALA A 77 -42.23 9.49 6.47
CA ALA A 77 -41.08 9.95 7.25
C ALA A 77 -39.90 8.98 7.16
N ILE A 78 -40.17 7.66 7.23
CA ILE A 78 -39.16 6.62 7.03
C ILE A 78 -38.57 6.70 5.62
N LEU A 79 -39.41 6.83 4.59
CA LEU A 79 -38.98 6.97 3.19
C LEU A 79 -38.07 8.19 3.01
N VAL A 80 -38.49 9.35 3.50
CA VAL A 80 -37.70 10.59 3.46
C VAL A 80 -36.37 10.41 4.22
N GLY A 81 -36.39 9.72 5.36
CA GLY A 81 -35.20 9.38 6.13
C GLY A 81 -34.19 8.54 5.35
N PHE A 82 -34.66 7.50 4.62
CA PHE A 82 -33.79 6.70 3.77
C PHE A 82 -33.18 7.50 2.63
N PHE A 83 -33.97 8.31 1.91
CA PHE A 83 -33.44 9.16 0.84
C PHE A 83 -32.41 10.18 1.34
N ALA A 84 -32.64 10.79 2.50
CA ALA A 84 -31.70 11.72 3.10
C ALA A 84 -30.38 11.03 3.50
N PHE A 85 -30.47 9.81 4.01
CA PHE A 85 -29.29 9.00 4.34
C PHE A 85 -28.49 8.63 3.10
N ASP A 86 -29.15 8.13 2.05
CA ASP A 86 -28.51 7.76 0.78
C ASP A 86 -27.82 8.96 0.12
N ALA A 87 -28.49 10.11 0.07
CA ALA A 87 -27.92 11.34 -0.48
C ALA A 87 -26.66 11.79 0.29
N HIS A 88 -26.67 11.65 1.63
CA HIS A 88 -25.50 12.00 2.46
C HIS A 88 -24.34 11.03 2.25
N LEU A 89 -24.63 9.74 2.09
CA LEU A 89 -23.63 8.72 1.78
C LEU A 89 -23.02 8.97 0.39
N GLU A 90 -23.84 9.22 -0.62
CA GLU A 90 -23.40 9.50 -1.98
C GLU A 90 -22.55 10.77 -2.06
N ALA A 91 -22.93 11.83 -1.34
CA ALA A 91 -22.14 13.06 -1.24
C ALA A 91 -20.75 12.82 -0.61
N ARG A 92 -20.67 12.01 0.45
CA ARG A 92 -19.39 11.65 1.09
C ARG A 92 -18.52 10.82 0.15
N LEU A 93 -19.08 9.79 -0.49
CA LEU A 93 -18.37 8.96 -1.45
C LEU A 93 -17.84 9.79 -2.62
N THR A 94 -18.67 10.65 -3.21
CA THR A 94 -18.29 11.53 -4.32
C THR A 94 -17.16 12.49 -3.92
N SER A 95 -17.25 13.06 -2.72
CA SER A 95 -16.19 13.91 -2.17
C SER A 95 -14.86 13.14 -1.99
N HIS A 96 -14.93 11.92 -1.44
CA HIS A 96 -13.76 11.05 -1.30
C HIS A 96 -13.16 10.63 -2.64
N MET A 97 -13.99 10.26 -3.63
CA MET A 97 -13.52 9.92 -4.97
C MET A 97 -12.81 11.09 -5.64
N ARG A 98 -13.38 12.30 -5.55
CA ARG A 98 -12.73 13.52 -6.07
C ARG A 98 -11.40 13.81 -5.37
N LYS A 99 -11.35 13.69 -4.04
CA LYS A 99 -10.10 13.86 -3.27
C LYS A 99 -9.05 12.81 -3.65
N ARG A 100 -9.46 11.55 -3.84
CA ARG A 100 -8.57 10.46 -4.27
C ARG A 100 -7.97 10.73 -5.65
N ALA A 101 -8.80 11.16 -6.61
CA ALA A 101 -8.31 11.54 -7.94
C ALA A 101 -7.32 12.71 -7.90
N LYS A 102 -7.59 13.74 -7.07
CA LYS A 102 -6.64 14.84 -6.84
C LYS A 102 -5.35 14.35 -6.17
N ALA A 103 -5.43 13.50 -5.15
CA ALA A 103 -4.26 12.94 -4.46
C ALA A 103 -3.39 12.09 -5.41
N GLU A 104 -4.02 11.31 -6.29
CA GLU A 104 -3.31 10.54 -7.33
C GLU A 104 -2.60 11.48 -8.31
N ALA A 105 -3.26 12.53 -8.80
CA ALA A 105 -2.62 13.51 -9.68
C ALA A 105 -1.43 14.22 -9.01
N LEU A 106 -1.56 14.54 -7.72
CA LEU A 106 -0.44 15.07 -6.90
C LEU A 106 0.70 14.05 -6.81
N ALA A 107 0.42 12.79 -6.52
CA ALA A 107 1.44 11.76 -6.46
C ALA A 107 2.15 11.57 -7.82
N ARG A 108 1.41 11.56 -8.93
CA ARG A 108 1.98 11.50 -10.29
C ARG A 108 2.90 12.70 -10.56
N SER A 109 2.51 13.90 -10.11
CA SER A 109 3.36 15.10 -10.26
C SER A 109 4.70 14.97 -9.53
N GLY A 110 4.73 14.31 -8.37
CA GLY A 110 5.97 14.07 -7.63
C GLY A 110 6.96 13.16 -8.36
N ILE A 111 6.48 12.22 -9.17
CA ILE A 111 7.34 11.43 -10.06
C ILE A 111 7.96 12.32 -11.13
N GLU A 112 7.18 13.22 -11.74
CA GLU A 112 7.71 14.15 -12.75
C GLU A 112 8.73 15.12 -12.15
N ILE A 113 8.53 15.57 -10.89
CA ILE A 113 9.53 16.31 -10.13
C ILE A 113 10.81 15.48 -9.98
N ALA A 114 10.70 14.20 -9.62
CA ALA A 114 11.87 13.32 -9.48
C ALA A 114 12.63 13.16 -10.80
N LYS A 115 11.94 12.94 -11.93
CA LYS A 115 12.58 12.87 -13.26
C LYS A 115 13.30 14.17 -13.63
N MET A 116 12.67 15.31 -13.36
CA MET A 116 13.28 16.63 -13.57
C MET A 116 14.53 16.80 -12.71
N LEU A 117 14.48 16.43 -11.43
CA LEU A 117 15.62 16.48 -10.51
C LEU A 117 16.77 15.57 -10.95
N MET A 118 16.47 14.37 -11.46
CA MET A 118 17.48 13.46 -12.00
C MET A 118 18.20 14.05 -13.22
N LYS A 119 17.46 14.66 -14.15
CA LYS A 119 18.07 15.38 -15.29
C LYS A 119 18.94 16.53 -14.79
N LYS A 120 18.38 17.36 -13.91
CA LYS A 120 19.06 18.52 -13.34
C LYS A 120 20.31 18.16 -12.54
N SER A 121 20.32 17.00 -11.89
CA SER A 121 21.49 16.49 -11.16
C SER A 121 22.72 16.34 -12.06
N GLN A 122 22.54 16.13 -13.36
CA GLN A 122 23.63 16.09 -14.33
C GLN A 122 24.16 17.49 -14.64
N ASP A 123 23.27 18.48 -14.75
CA ASP A 123 23.61 19.87 -15.07
C ASP A 123 24.33 20.57 -13.90
N VAL A 124 24.01 20.21 -12.65
CA VAL A 124 24.62 20.82 -11.45
C VAL A 124 25.89 20.11 -10.97
N ARG A 125 26.36 19.08 -11.70
CA ARG A 125 27.54 18.31 -11.31
C ARG A 125 28.78 19.20 -11.34
N GLY A 126 29.44 19.33 -10.19
CA GLY A 126 30.63 20.20 -10.05
C GLY A 126 30.31 21.69 -9.89
N VAL A 127 29.03 22.07 -9.88
CA VAL A 127 28.62 23.45 -9.57
C VAL A 127 28.79 23.69 -8.07
N ASP A 128 29.36 24.84 -7.74
CA ASP A 128 29.47 25.30 -6.36
C ASP A 128 28.07 25.63 -5.82
N SER A 129 27.71 24.98 -4.71
CA SER A 129 26.46 25.20 -4.01
C SER A 129 26.32 26.65 -3.49
N GLU A 130 27.42 27.38 -3.36
CA GLU A 130 27.43 28.77 -2.92
C GLU A 130 27.26 29.79 -4.05
N SER A 131 27.25 29.33 -5.32
CA SER A 131 27.01 30.20 -6.47
C SER A 131 25.67 30.94 -6.39
N GLU A 132 25.61 32.14 -6.94
CA GLU A 132 24.38 32.94 -6.94
C GLU A 132 23.28 32.29 -7.79
N GLU A 133 23.65 31.54 -8.83
CA GLU A 133 22.74 30.71 -9.61
C GLU A 133 22.13 29.59 -8.76
N ALA A 134 22.94 28.91 -7.95
CA ALA A 134 22.49 27.83 -7.06
C ALA A 134 21.47 28.32 -6.02
N LYS A 135 21.71 29.50 -5.43
CA LYS A 135 20.82 30.07 -4.39
C LYS A 135 19.45 30.49 -4.95
N LYS A 136 19.37 30.89 -6.22
CA LYS A 136 18.12 31.32 -6.87
C LYS A 136 17.22 30.16 -7.25
N ASP A 137 17.79 28.99 -7.40
CA ASP A 137 17.12 27.82 -7.94
C ASP A 137 16.63 26.92 -6.82
N ARG A 138 15.32 26.95 -6.55
CA ARG A 138 14.69 26.16 -5.48
C ARG A 138 14.94 24.65 -5.57
N TRP A 139 15.26 24.14 -6.76
CA TRP A 139 15.51 22.72 -7.00
C TRP A 139 16.99 22.35 -6.88
N PHE A 140 17.88 23.34 -6.76
CA PHE A 140 19.32 23.12 -6.80
C PHE A 140 19.78 22.20 -5.67
N SER A 141 19.37 22.44 -4.42
CA SER A 141 19.80 21.62 -3.27
C SER A 141 19.47 20.14 -3.47
N HIS A 142 18.26 19.84 -3.92
CA HIS A 142 17.80 18.48 -4.22
C HIS A 142 18.57 17.85 -5.39
N ALA A 143 18.72 18.57 -6.50
CA ALA A 143 19.48 18.09 -7.66
C ALA A 143 20.96 17.88 -7.32
N TRP A 144 21.52 18.74 -6.48
CA TRP A 144 22.89 18.68 -6.01
C TRP A 144 23.11 17.44 -5.14
N LEU A 145 22.21 17.12 -4.20
CA LEU A 145 22.27 15.86 -3.43
C LEU A 145 22.34 14.64 -4.36
N LEU A 146 21.45 14.56 -5.35
CA LEU A 146 21.46 13.46 -6.32
C LEU A 146 22.74 13.43 -7.17
N SER A 147 23.32 14.59 -7.48
CA SER A 147 24.59 14.69 -8.23
C SER A 147 25.78 14.09 -7.46
N LYS A 148 25.68 14.03 -6.13
CA LYS A 148 26.65 13.42 -5.22
C LYS A 148 26.34 11.97 -4.88
N GLY A 149 25.31 11.39 -5.50
CA GLY A 149 24.83 10.04 -5.17
C GLY A 149 24.15 9.96 -3.79
N LEU A 150 23.72 11.08 -3.20
CA LEU A 150 22.99 11.08 -1.93
C LEU A 150 21.50 10.83 -2.16
N ALA A 151 20.82 10.37 -1.11
CA ALA A 151 19.37 10.26 -1.10
C ALA A 151 18.68 11.58 -0.75
N ILE A 152 17.47 11.78 -1.26
CA ILE A 152 16.50 12.75 -0.76
C ILE A 152 15.55 11.97 0.12
N GLY A 153 15.76 12.05 1.43
CA GLY A 153 14.96 11.34 2.43
C GLY A 153 13.53 11.84 2.54
N ARG A 154 12.70 11.04 3.22
CA ARG A 154 11.32 11.42 3.55
C ARG A 154 11.27 12.76 4.28
N GLY A 155 10.37 13.63 3.84
CA GLY A 155 10.14 14.95 4.44
C GLY A 155 11.09 16.05 3.97
N THR A 156 12.16 15.72 3.25
CA THR A 156 13.08 16.73 2.69
C THR A 156 12.45 17.49 1.53
N LEU A 157 11.79 16.78 0.62
CA LEU A 157 11.12 17.37 -0.54
C LEU A 157 9.59 17.30 -0.37
N VAL A 158 9.01 18.42 0.04
CA VAL A 158 7.56 18.60 0.18
C VAL A 158 7.15 19.90 -0.51
N GLU A 159 6.20 19.80 -1.44
CA GLU A 159 5.71 20.93 -2.23
C GLU A 159 4.20 21.09 -2.08
N GLN A 160 3.74 22.33 -1.94
CA GLN A 160 2.32 22.67 -2.00
C GLN A 160 1.91 22.87 -3.47
N LEU A 161 0.92 22.11 -3.94
CA LEU A 161 0.38 22.21 -5.29
C LEU A 161 -1.15 22.34 -5.21
N GLY A 162 -1.63 23.58 -5.40
CA GLY A 162 -3.05 23.91 -5.21
C GLY A 162 -3.49 23.64 -3.76
N ASP A 163 -4.58 22.90 -3.59
CA ASP A 163 -5.18 22.60 -2.27
C ASP A 163 -4.49 21.46 -1.51
N GLY A 164 -3.45 20.84 -2.07
CA GLY A 164 -2.80 19.66 -1.51
C GLY A 164 -1.27 19.74 -1.52
N THR A 165 -0.65 18.75 -0.91
CA THR A 165 0.81 18.60 -0.83
C THR A 165 1.27 17.37 -1.58
N VAL A 166 2.49 17.43 -2.10
CA VAL A 166 3.22 16.28 -2.61
C VAL A 166 4.53 16.14 -1.83
N SER A 167 4.79 14.95 -1.30
CA SER A 167 6.05 14.58 -0.68
C SER A 167 6.76 13.59 -1.59
N VAL A 168 8.03 13.83 -1.88
CA VAL A 168 8.84 12.96 -2.75
C VAL A 168 10.09 12.51 -2.00
N GLU A 169 10.33 11.21 -2.01
CA GLU A 169 11.53 10.57 -1.49
C GLU A 169 12.25 9.90 -2.67
N ILE A 170 13.56 10.13 -2.79
CA ILE A 170 14.39 9.61 -3.89
C ILE A 170 15.62 8.95 -3.26
N VAL A 171 15.70 7.63 -3.32
CA VAL A 171 16.76 6.84 -2.71
C VAL A 171 17.47 6.05 -3.80
N PRO A 172 18.81 6.13 -3.93
CA PRO A 172 19.54 5.26 -4.83
C PRO A 172 19.25 3.78 -4.56
N GLU A 173 18.97 2.98 -5.60
CA GLU A 173 18.91 1.52 -5.44
C GLU A 173 20.25 0.91 -4.98
N PRO A 174 21.45 1.36 -5.42
CA PRO A 174 22.70 0.85 -4.86
C PRO A 174 22.93 1.27 -3.40
N ALA A 175 22.03 2.01 -2.75
CA ALA A 175 22.04 2.13 -1.28
C ALA A 175 21.69 0.81 -0.57
N ARG A 176 21.34 -0.25 -1.32
CA ARG A 176 21.00 -1.61 -0.89
C ARG A 176 21.86 -2.63 -1.64
N ARG A 177 21.88 -3.88 -1.16
CA ARG A 177 22.52 -5.04 -1.79
C ARG A 177 21.62 -5.62 -2.89
N ASN A 178 22.15 -5.76 -4.11
CA ASN A 178 21.42 -6.48 -5.14
C ASN A 178 21.49 -7.99 -4.87
N ILE A 179 20.36 -8.60 -4.47
CA ILE A 179 20.27 -10.03 -4.15
C ILE A 179 20.63 -10.92 -5.35
N ASN A 180 20.35 -10.45 -6.57
CA ASN A 180 20.66 -11.19 -7.80
C ASN A 180 22.15 -11.05 -8.21
N ASN A 181 22.92 -10.19 -7.55
CA ASN A 181 24.31 -9.90 -7.89
C ASN A 181 25.15 -9.73 -6.62
N LEU A 182 25.15 -10.77 -5.78
CA LEU A 182 25.95 -10.84 -4.56
C LEU A 182 27.39 -11.31 -4.80
N GLY A 183 27.65 -11.93 -5.95
CA GLY A 183 28.93 -12.53 -6.29
C GLY A 183 28.86 -13.28 -7.63
N SER A 184 30.03 -13.51 -8.23
CA SER A 184 30.16 -14.21 -9.51
C SER A 184 30.14 -15.73 -9.36
N THR A 185 30.54 -16.24 -8.19
CA THR A 185 30.55 -17.67 -7.84
C THR A 185 29.54 -17.97 -6.74
N ASP A 186 29.16 -19.24 -6.58
CA ASP A 186 28.29 -19.69 -5.48
C ASP A 186 28.90 -19.33 -4.13
N ILE A 187 30.18 -19.64 -3.91
CA ILE A 187 30.91 -19.30 -2.67
C ILE A 187 30.77 -17.80 -2.32
N GLN A 188 30.94 -16.91 -3.29
CA GLN A 188 30.79 -15.46 -3.05
C GLN A 188 29.34 -15.08 -2.72
N ARG A 189 28.36 -15.74 -3.34
CA ARG A 189 26.93 -15.51 -3.06
C ARG A 189 26.55 -16.01 -1.67
N GLU A 190 27.04 -17.18 -1.28
CA GLU A 190 26.85 -17.78 0.05
C GLU A 190 27.36 -16.83 1.14
N GLU A 191 28.66 -16.51 1.11
CA GLU A 191 29.29 -15.63 2.10
C GLU A 191 28.60 -14.26 2.19
N ALA A 192 28.16 -13.71 1.05
CA ALA A 192 27.47 -12.43 1.02
C ALA A 192 26.06 -12.50 1.58
N LEU A 193 25.32 -13.59 1.34
CA LEU A 193 23.99 -13.79 1.90
C LEU A 193 24.05 -14.10 3.39
N GLU A 194 25.02 -14.89 3.85
CA GLU A 194 25.25 -15.15 5.28
C GLU A 194 25.50 -13.85 6.05
N ARG A 195 26.35 -12.95 5.55
CA ARG A 195 26.54 -11.62 6.16
C ARG A 195 25.25 -10.79 6.22
N ILE A 196 24.41 -10.88 5.18
CA ILE A 196 23.11 -10.20 5.18
C ILE A 196 22.18 -10.79 6.24
N LEU A 197 22.15 -12.12 6.39
CA LEU A 197 21.36 -12.81 7.40
C LEU A 197 21.86 -12.50 8.82
N GLU A 198 23.18 -12.47 9.02
CA GLU A 198 23.83 -12.09 10.28
C GLU A 198 23.44 -10.67 10.71
N VAL A 199 23.56 -9.68 9.80
CA VAL A 199 23.11 -8.30 10.07
C VAL A 199 21.58 -8.22 10.29
N GLY A 200 20.82 -9.14 9.70
CA GLY A 200 19.39 -9.31 9.97
C GLY A 200 19.07 -9.84 11.38
N GLY A 201 20.09 -10.33 12.10
CA GLY A 201 19.94 -11.03 13.37
C GLY A 201 19.33 -12.42 13.22
N ILE A 202 19.42 -13.01 12.03
CA ILE A 202 18.90 -14.35 11.76
C ILE A 202 19.81 -15.37 12.45
N PRO A 203 19.26 -16.38 13.14
CA PRO A 203 20.08 -17.42 13.77
C PRO A 203 20.88 -18.23 12.75
N GLU A 204 22.17 -18.47 13.06
CA GLU A 204 23.11 -19.16 12.17
C GLU A 204 22.66 -20.59 11.80
N GLU A 205 21.90 -21.27 12.67
CA GLU A 205 21.35 -22.60 12.38
C GLU A 205 20.37 -22.61 11.19
N MET A 206 19.83 -21.44 10.81
CA MET A 206 18.97 -21.29 9.64
C MET A 206 19.76 -21.07 8.35
N PHE A 207 21.04 -20.70 8.43
CA PHE A 207 21.81 -20.22 7.26
C PHE A 207 21.92 -21.28 6.17
N PRO A 208 22.33 -22.55 6.44
CA PRO A 208 22.49 -23.54 5.38
C PRO A 208 21.21 -23.70 4.55
N ARG A 209 20.05 -23.79 5.24
CA ARG A 209 18.76 -23.92 4.56
C ARG A 209 18.41 -22.69 3.73
N LEU A 210 18.55 -21.49 4.30
CA LEU A 210 18.18 -20.24 3.62
C LEU A 210 19.08 -19.98 2.41
N VAL A 211 20.38 -20.19 2.57
CA VAL A 211 21.38 -19.91 1.55
C VAL A 211 21.29 -20.92 0.42
N GLU A 212 21.32 -22.23 0.72
CA GLU A 212 21.26 -23.26 -0.31
C GLU A 212 19.91 -23.25 -1.04
N SER A 213 18.79 -23.04 -0.33
CA SER A 213 17.47 -22.93 -0.99
C SER A 213 17.37 -21.70 -1.89
N PHE A 214 18.07 -20.61 -1.55
CA PHE A 214 18.15 -19.44 -2.43
C PHE A 214 18.99 -19.72 -3.68
N LEU A 215 20.09 -20.45 -3.56
CA LEU A 215 20.91 -20.83 -4.70
C LEU A 215 20.17 -21.75 -5.66
N ASP A 216 19.52 -22.81 -5.15
CA ASP A 216 18.66 -23.71 -5.94
C ASP A 216 17.46 -22.95 -6.57
N TRP A 217 16.99 -21.87 -5.96
CA TRP A 217 15.90 -21.08 -6.54
C TRP A 217 16.30 -20.35 -7.82
N ILE A 218 17.58 -19.93 -7.91
CA ILE A 218 18.08 -19.03 -8.96
C ILE A 218 18.89 -19.75 -10.04
N ASP A 219 19.47 -20.92 -9.75
CA ASP A 219 20.27 -21.66 -10.71
C ASP A 219 19.42 -22.44 -11.71
N GLY A 220 20.06 -22.95 -12.76
CA GLY A 220 19.35 -23.43 -13.95
C GLY A 220 19.10 -24.94 -13.96
N ASP A 221 19.68 -25.68 -13.01
CA ASP A 221 19.55 -27.13 -12.94
C ASP A 221 18.33 -27.55 -12.10
N GLY A 222 18.22 -28.82 -11.74
CA GLY A 222 17.12 -29.35 -10.96
C GLY A 222 17.61 -30.22 -9.81
N GLU A 223 18.87 -30.04 -9.41
CA GLU A 223 19.60 -30.93 -8.53
C GLU A 223 19.73 -30.25 -7.17
N PRO A 224 18.91 -30.64 -6.17
CA PRO A 224 18.88 -29.93 -4.91
C PRO A 224 20.21 -30.07 -4.17
N ARG A 225 20.68 -28.96 -3.59
CA ARG A 225 21.76 -28.97 -2.61
C ARG A 225 21.30 -29.67 -1.32
N ARG A 226 22.23 -29.90 -0.39
CA ARG A 226 22.00 -30.72 0.81
C ARG A 226 20.84 -30.21 1.68
N ASP A 227 20.84 -28.92 1.94
CA ASP A 227 19.85 -28.18 2.72
C ASP A 227 18.98 -27.27 1.83
N GLY A 228 19.19 -27.36 0.50
CA GLY A 228 18.45 -26.67 -0.55
C GLY A 228 17.06 -27.23 -0.86
N ALA A 229 16.49 -26.78 -1.97
CA ALA A 229 15.17 -27.16 -2.43
C ALA A 229 14.96 -26.82 -3.91
N GLU A 230 14.42 -27.79 -4.63
CA GLU A 230 14.13 -27.74 -6.06
C GLU A 230 12.65 -28.03 -6.35
N THR A 231 12.29 -27.94 -7.63
CA THR A 231 10.90 -28.16 -8.05
C THR A 231 10.40 -29.56 -7.68
N ASP A 232 11.14 -30.61 -8.05
CA ASP A 232 10.64 -32.00 -7.98
C ASP A 232 10.73 -32.62 -6.57
N ASP A 233 11.68 -32.15 -5.75
CA ASP A 233 11.88 -32.63 -4.38
C ASP A 233 10.97 -31.90 -3.37
N TYR A 234 10.74 -30.59 -3.55
CA TYR A 234 10.09 -29.74 -2.56
C TYR A 234 8.88 -28.98 -3.13
N TYR A 235 9.06 -28.04 -4.08
CA TYR A 235 8.02 -27.06 -4.41
C TYR A 235 6.77 -27.67 -5.07
N ALA A 236 6.93 -28.70 -5.91
CA ALA A 236 5.81 -29.40 -6.54
C ALA A 236 4.98 -30.25 -5.56
N ARG A 237 5.46 -30.44 -4.33
CA ARG A 237 4.80 -31.21 -3.27
C ARG A 237 4.01 -30.33 -2.28
N LEU A 238 4.12 -29.01 -2.42
CA LEU A 238 3.36 -28.05 -1.62
C LEU A 238 1.89 -27.98 -2.05
N ASP A 239 1.04 -27.38 -1.22
CA ASP A 239 -0.36 -27.10 -1.53
C ASP A 239 -0.65 -25.60 -1.36
N PRO A 240 -0.94 -24.85 -2.46
CA PRO A 240 -0.90 -25.28 -3.84
C PRO A 240 0.54 -25.52 -4.34
N PRO A 241 0.78 -26.47 -5.27
CA PRO A 241 2.11 -26.73 -5.80
C PRO A 241 2.56 -25.59 -6.72
N TYR A 242 3.85 -25.31 -6.70
CA TYR A 242 4.51 -24.38 -7.63
C TYR A 242 5.92 -24.89 -7.97
N ARG A 243 6.66 -24.13 -8.79
CA ARG A 243 7.99 -24.50 -9.26
C ARG A 243 9.02 -23.49 -8.77
N ALA A 244 10.26 -23.97 -8.58
CA ALA A 244 11.41 -23.08 -8.51
C ALA A 244 11.48 -22.24 -9.80
N LYS A 245 12.00 -21.02 -9.67
CA LYS A 245 12.03 -20.07 -10.78
C LYS A 245 13.14 -20.36 -11.78
N ASN A 246 14.25 -20.87 -11.27
CA ASN A 246 15.48 -21.16 -12.02
C ASN A 246 16.00 -19.91 -12.74
N GLY A 247 16.01 -18.80 -12.00
CA GLY A 247 16.42 -17.50 -12.52
C GLY A 247 16.35 -16.38 -11.48
N PRO A 248 16.79 -15.16 -11.84
CA PRO A 248 16.88 -14.04 -10.92
C PRO A 248 15.51 -13.61 -10.38
N LEU A 249 15.50 -13.09 -9.15
CA LEU A 249 14.31 -12.59 -8.49
C LEU A 249 13.79 -11.32 -9.18
N ASP A 250 12.49 -11.22 -9.39
CA ASP A 250 11.85 -9.99 -9.91
C ASP A 250 11.63 -8.98 -8.79
N THR A 251 11.44 -9.49 -7.56
CA THR A 251 11.25 -8.70 -6.34
C THR A 251 11.95 -9.33 -5.16
N VAL A 252 12.34 -8.50 -4.20
CA VAL A 252 12.77 -8.98 -2.88
C VAL A 252 11.68 -9.81 -2.19
N GLY A 253 10.39 -9.47 -2.39
CA GLY A 253 9.27 -10.24 -1.83
C GLY A 253 9.14 -11.67 -2.34
N GLU A 254 9.76 -11.99 -3.48
CA GLU A 254 9.82 -13.34 -4.03
C GLU A 254 10.56 -14.31 -3.11
N LEU A 255 11.44 -13.80 -2.23
CA LEU A 255 12.09 -14.60 -1.20
C LEU A 255 11.08 -15.38 -0.34
N LEU A 256 9.86 -14.90 -0.14
CA LEU A 256 8.82 -15.65 0.61
C LEU A 256 8.37 -16.95 -0.08
N LEU A 257 8.71 -17.16 -1.36
CA LEU A 257 8.46 -18.40 -2.08
C LEU A 257 9.60 -19.41 -1.93
N VAL A 258 10.79 -18.94 -1.55
CA VAL A 258 11.98 -19.74 -1.34
C VAL A 258 11.87 -20.47 0.00
N ARG A 259 12.20 -21.76 0.00
CA ARG A 259 12.13 -22.59 1.22
C ARG A 259 12.90 -21.94 2.37
N GLY A 260 12.27 -21.90 3.55
CA GLY A 260 12.86 -21.39 4.79
C GLY A 260 12.67 -19.90 5.03
N PHE A 261 12.54 -19.09 3.98
CA PHE A 261 12.25 -17.67 4.13
C PHE A 261 10.80 -17.47 4.57
N ASN A 262 10.62 -16.69 5.64
CA ASN A 262 9.32 -16.36 6.18
C ASN A 262 9.21 -14.84 6.43
N ARG A 263 8.05 -14.40 6.90
CA ARG A 263 7.81 -12.97 7.15
C ARG A 263 8.76 -12.37 8.19
N ALA A 264 9.15 -13.12 9.22
CA ALA A 264 10.09 -12.64 10.23
C ALA A 264 11.51 -12.53 9.67
N VAL A 265 11.98 -13.52 8.90
CA VAL A 265 13.28 -13.45 8.22
C VAL A 265 13.33 -12.28 7.26
N LEU A 266 12.26 -12.04 6.49
CA LEU A 266 12.25 -10.98 5.49
C LEU A 266 12.03 -9.58 6.10
N TYR A 267 10.94 -9.39 6.86
CA TYR A 267 10.48 -8.08 7.33
C TYR A 267 10.83 -7.78 8.79
N GLY A 268 11.41 -8.74 9.52
CA GLY A 268 11.62 -8.65 10.96
C GLY A 268 10.41 -9.13 11.75
N GLY A 269 10.63 -9.42 13.03
CA GLY A 269 9.61 -9.92 13.95
C GLY A 269 10.17 -10.97 14.89
N THR A 270 9.31 -11.88 15.34
CA THR A 270 9.68 -12.96 16.25
C THR A 270 9.71 -14.28 15.48
N LEU A 271 10.82 -15.01 15.61
CA LEU A 271 10.94 -16.39 15.19
C LEU A 271 10.51 -17.30 16.33
N GLU A 272 9.63 -18.24 16.00
CA GLU A 272 9.26 -19.30 16.93
C GLU A 272 10.48 -20.19 17.21
N PRO A 273 10.63 -20.67 18.46
CA PRO A 273 11.74 -21.53 18.84
C PRO A 273 11.72 -22.84 18.04
N ALA A 274 12.91 -23.31 17.66
CA ALA A 274 13.03 -24.56 16.92
C ALA A 274 12.74 -25.79 17.79
N ARG A 275 12.95 -25.69 19.11
CA ARG A 275 12.68 -26.74 20.09
C ARG A 275 11.80 -26.26 21.22
N GLU A 276 11.00 -27.18 21.75
CA GLU A 276 10.20 -26.94 22.94
C GLU A 276 11.10 -26.58 24.13
N GLY A 277 10.86 -25.41 24.74
CA GLY A 277 11.63 -24.88 25.86
C GLY A 277 12.72 -23.86 25.49
N GLU A 278 12.95 -23.58 24.21
CA GLU A 278 13.77 -22.44 23.78
C GLU A 278 12.94 -21.14 23.76
N GLU A 279 13.59 -20.00 23.98
CA GLU A 279 12.95 -18.69 23.93
C GLU A 279 12.78 -18.20 22.48
N PRO A 280 11.69 -17.49 22.15
CA PRO A 280 11.53 -16.88 20.83
C PRO A 280 12.64 -15.86 20.53
N VAL A 281 13.14 -15.85 19.29
CA VAL A 281 14.21 -14.94 18.87
C VAL A 281 13.61 -13.76 18.12
N SER A 282 13.93 -12.54 18.56
CA SER A 282 13.55 -11.33 17.82
C SER A 282 14.60 -10.99 16.76
N VAL A 283 14.16 -10.85 15.52
CA VAL A 283 15.02 -10.57 14.36
C VAL A 283 14.61 -9.26 13.71
N SER A 284 15.59 -8.56 13.11
CA SER A 284 15.34 -7.27 12.44
C SER A 284 14.81 -7.44 11.02
N GLY A 285 15.02 -8.61 10.42
CA GLY A 285 14.72 -8.87 9.01
C GLY A 285 15.83 -8.37 8.08
N ILE A 286 15.65 -8.59 6.78
CA ILE A 286 16.67 -8.27 5.75
C ILE A 286 16.15 -7.41 4.60
N GLU A 287 14.84 -7.19 4.48
CA GLU A 287 14.23 -6.51 3.33
C GLU A 287 14.77 -5.10 3.11
N ASP A 288 15.05 -4.36 4.19
CA ASP A 288 15.53 -2.99 4.15
C ASP A 288 16.89 -2.85 3.45
N MET A 289 17.68 -3.93 3.49
CA MET A 289 19.02 -4.01 2.92
C MET A 289 19.05 -4.49 1.48
N LEU A 290 17.92 -4.94 0.91
CA LEU A 290 17.90 -5.67 -0.36
C LEU A 290 17.26 -4.89 -1.50
N THR A 291 17.74 -5.16 -2.71
CA THR A 291 17.14 -4.75 -3.97
C THR A 291 17.33 -5.85 -5.02
N THR A 292 16.58 -5.78 -6.12
CA THR A 292 16.81 -6.59 -7.33
C THR A 292 17.40 -5.76 -8.47
N TYR A 293 17.73 -4.49 -8.21
CA TYR A 293 18.21 -3.53 -9.21
C TYR A 293 19.68 -3.15 -8.99
N GLY A 294 20.38 -2.80 -10.07
CA GLY A 294 21.77 -2.34 -10.04
C GLY A 294 22.78 -3.44 -10.36
N ASP A 295 24.05 -3.06 -10.39
CA ASP A 295 25.18 -3.91 -10.79
C ASP A 295 25.84 -4.66 -9.61
N GLY A 296 25.21 -4.65 -8.43
CA GLY A 296 25.74 -5.28 -7.21
C GLY A 296 26.63 -4.36 -6.37
N LYS A 297 27.03 -3.19 -6.88
CA LYS A 297 27.84 -2.23 -6.12
C LYS A 297 27.00 -1.46 -5.11
N VAL A 298 27.59 -1.20 -3.95
CA VAL A 298 26.98 -0.44 -2.86
C VAL A 298 27.42 1.02 -2.92
N ASN A 299 26.47 1.94 -2.99
CA ASN A 299 26.71 3.36 -2.93
C ASN A 299 26.99 3.81 -1.49
N VAL A 300 28.26 4.06 -1.18
CA VAL A 300 28.73 4.43 0.17
C VAL A 300 28.26 5.80 0.62
N ASN A 301 27.79 6.68 -0.29
CA ASN A 301 27.20 7.96 0.08
C ASN A 301 25.76 7.79 0.61
N ALA A 302 25.05 6.74 0.21
CA ALA A 302 23.62 6.57 0.52
C ALA A 302 23.29 5.31 1.35
N ALA A 303 24.15 4.30 1.37
CA ALA A 303 23.92 3.04 2.07
C ALA A 303 23.66 3.23 3.57
N SER A 304 22.74 2.47 4.15
CA SER A 304 22.55 2.48 5.61
C SER A 304 23.72 1.79 6.30
N LYS A 305 23.88 2.03 7.62
CA LYS A 305 24.89 1.33 8.43
C LYS A 305 24.75 -0.20 8.31
N ARG A 306 23.52 -0.71 8.35
CA ARG A 306 23.22 -2.14 8.15
C ARG A 306 23.74 -2.64 6.79
N VAL A 307 23.45 -1.93 5.70
CA VAL A 307 23.96 -2.30 4.37
C VAL A 307 25.49 -2.28 4.31
N LEU A 308 26.14 -1.29 4.94
CA LEU A 308 27.61 -1.24 4.98
C LEU A 308 28.21 -2.45 5.71
N MET A 309 27.62 -2.89 6.81
CA MET A 309 28.07 -4.06 7.58
C MET A 309 27.93 -5.39 6.83
N THR A 310 27.20 -5.43 5.70
CA THR A 310 27.14 -6.63 4.84
C THR A 310 28.35 -6.77 3.90
N LEU A 311 29.18 -5.72 3.80
CA LEU A 311 30.42 -5.76 3.04
C LEU A 311 31.49 -6.56 3.80
N PRO A 312 32.42 -7.24 3.11
CA PRO A 312 33.44 -8.06 3.75
C PRO A 312 34.25 -7.26 4.78
N GLU A 313 34.38 -7.82 5.98
CA GLU A 313 35.18 -7.28 7.09
C GLU A 313 34.85 -5.82 7.49
N ILE A 314 33.63 -5.36 7.21
CA ILE A 314 33.13 -4.07 7.71
C ILE A 314 32.31 -4.31 8.98
N ASP A 315 32.90 -4.00 10.13
CA ASP A 315 32.24 -4.09 11.43
C ASP A 315 31.43 -2.83 11.77
N ASP A 316 30.77 -2.84 12.92
CA ASP A 316 29.96 -1.71 13.41
C ASP A 316 30.76 -0.41 13.54
N VAL A 317 32.02 -0.52 13.98
CA VAL A 317 32.94 0.61 14.19
C VAL A 317 33.31 1.23 12.84
N THR A 318 33.74 0.41 11.88
CA THR A 318 34.11 0.86 10.54
C THR A 318 32.89 1.42 9.80
N ALA A 319 31.74 0.76 9.88
CA ALA A 319 30.50 1.28 9.31
C ALA A 319 30.10 2.63 9.92
N SER A 320 30.26 2.82 11.23
CA SER A 320 30.01 4.11 11.89
C SER A 320 30.98 5.19 11.39
N ALA A 321 32.27 4.87 11.26
CA ALA A 321 33.26 5.80 10.72
C ALA A 321 32.92 6.24 9.29
N ILE A 322 32.40 5.34 8.43
CA ILE A 322 31.92 5.70 7.08
C ILE A 322 30.76 6.70 7.16
N ILE A 323 29.79 6.47 8.05
CA ILE A 323 28.64 7.37 8.23
C ILE A 323 29.09 8.74 8.74
N GLU A 324 29.92 8.78 9.77
CA GLU A 324 30.43 10.03 10.35
C GLU A 324 31.22 10.84 9.31
N GLU A 325 32.12 10.17 8.58
CA GLU A 325 32.98 10.81 7.58
C GLU A 325 32.18 11.40 6.42
N ARG A 326 31.12 10.70 5.95
CA ARG A 326 30.26 11.21 4.87
C ARG A 326 29.23 12.22 5.36
N GLU A 327 28.79 12.16 6.62
CA GLU A 327 27.83 13.13 7.15
C GLU A 327 28.47 14.48 7.44
N GLY A 328 29.76 14.45 7.76
CA GLY A 328 30.63 15.61 7.87
C GLY A 328 30.35 16.45 9.09
N TRP A 329 30.98 17.60 9.10
CA TRP A 329 30.96 18.54 10.22
C TRP A 329 30.19 19.79 9.80
N TYR A 330 29.52 20.39 10.78
CA TYR A 330 28.93 21.71 10.62
C TYR A 330 30.05 22.76 10.74
N ASP A 331 30.03 23.77 9.88
CA ASP A 331 30.90 24.95 10.05
C ASP A 331 30.48 25.76 11.29
N GLU A 332 31.28 26.76 11.65
CA GLU A 332 31.00 27.66 12.79
C GLU A 332 29.66 28.41 12.67
N SER A 333 29.08 28.45 11.45
CA SER A 333 27.78 29.04 11.16
C SER A 333 26.63 28.00 11.20
N GLY A 334 26.90 26.76 11.61
CA GLY A 334 25.92 25.68 11.65
C GLY A 334 25.54 25.12 10.28
N ARG A 335 26.34 25.39 9.23
CA ARG A 335 26.09 24.92 7.86
C ARG A 335 26.87 23.64 7.58
N ARG A 336 26.21 22.69 6.93
CA ARG A 336 26.82 21.42 6.56
C ARG A 336 27.71 21.59 5.34
N LYS A 337 29.00 21.26 5.48
CA LYS A 337 29.96 21.22 4.36
C LYS A 337 29.76 19.93 3.56
N ASP A 338 30.02 19.97 2.25
CA ASP A 338 29.99 18.79 1.38
C ASP A 338 31.10 17.79 1.75
N SER A 339 30.76 16.81 2.58
CA SER A 339 31.62 15.70 3.02
C SER A 339 31.42 14.41 2.23
N SER A 340 30.55 14.40 1.20
CA SER A 340 30.29 13.20 0.41
C SER A 340 31.57 12.68 -0.24
N PHE A 341 31.72 11.37 -0.35
CA PHE A 341 32.83 10.77 -1.08
C PHE A 341 32.72 11.08 -2.57
N LYS A 342 33.80 11.58 -3.18
CA LYS A 342 33.79 12.03 -4.59
C LYS A 342 34.11 10.91 -5.59
N SER A 343 34.80 9.89 -5.12
CA SER A 343 35.17 8.70 -5.87
C SER A 343 35.40 7.54 -4.90
N VAL A 344 35.54 6.32 -5.44
CA VAL A 344 35.94 5.17 -4.63
C VAL A 344 37.35 5.38 -4.04
N ASP A 345 38.26 6.05 -4.77
CA ASP A 345 39.58 6.40 -4.23
C ASP A 345 39.50 7.35 -3.04
N ASP A 346 38.65 8.37 -3.12
CA ASP A 346 38.41 9.31 -2.01
C ASP A 346 37.84 8.59 -0.79
N PHE A 347 36.89 7.67 -1.00
CA PHE A 347 36.34 6.82 0.07
C PHE A 347 37.42 5.97 0.75
N MET A 348 38.19 5.20 -0.03
CA MET A 348 39.24 4.32 0.49
C MET A 348 40.37 5.09 1.19
N ALA A 349 40.64 6.33 0.78
CA ALA A 349 41.67 7.17 1.40
C ALA A 349 41.21 7.82 2.71
N ARG A 350 39.94 8.20 2.82
CA ARG A 350 39.39 8.94 3.98
C ARG A 350 38.95 8.03 5.12
N VAL A 351 38.58 6.78 4.85
CA VAL A 351 38.13 5.84 5.88
C VAL A 351 39.19 4.77 6.13
N PRO A 352 40.04 4.91 7.16
CA PRO A 352 40.99 3.87 7.52
C PRO A 352 40.26 2.62 8.01
N GLY A 353 40.82 1.44 7.73
CA GLY A 353 40.25 0.15 8.14
C GLY A 353 39.33 -0.52 7.11
N VAL A 354 38.99 0.17 6.02
CA VAL A 354 38.25 -0.46 4.91
C VAL A 354 39.17 -1.43 4.14
N PRO A 355 38.83 -2.73 4.03
CA PRO A 355 39.65 -3.70 3.32
C PRO A 355 39.75 -3.40 1.81
N PRO A 356 40.88 -3.70 1.15
CA PRO A 356 41.04 -3.48 -0.30
C PRO A 356 40.00 -4.19 -1.17
N ALA A 357 39.48 -5.34 -0.72
CA ALA A 357 38.46 -6.11 -1.44
C ALA A 357 37.14 -5.34 -1.61
N VAL A 358 36.83 -4.42 -0.67
CA VAL A 358 35.60 -3.60 -0.71
C VAL A 358 35.59 -2.66 -1.92
N ARG A 359 36.76 -2.28 -2.44
CA ARG A 359 36.91 -1.35 -3.57
C ARG A 359 36.05 -1.73 -4.79
N GLU A 360 36.01 -3.01 -5.14
CA GLU A 360 35.26 -3.50 -6.31
C GLU A 360 33.76 -3.66 -6.03
N MET A 361 33.36 -3.59 -4.76
CA MET A 361 31.99 -3.78 -4.30
C MET A 361 31.25 -2.46 -4.04
N VAL A 362 31.92 -1.32 -4.19
CA VAL A 362 31.35 0.00 -3.85
C VAL A 362 31.35 0.97 -5.03
N THR A 363 30.49 1.98 -4.92
CA THR A 363 30.40 3.12 -5.83
C THR A 363 30.09 4.39 -5.03
N THR A 364 30.28 5.55 -5.66
CA THR A 364 29.82 6.85 -5.14
C THR A 364 28.74 7.48 -6.02
N GLU A 365 28.42 6.80 -7.13
CA GLU A 365 27.45 7.24 -8.13
C GLU A 365 26.24 6.33 -8.15
N SER A 366 25.15 6.82 -8.74
CA SER A 366 23.93 6.02 -8.92
C SER A 366 23.24 6.37 -10.22
N ALA A 367 22.85 5.34 -10.95
CA ALA A 367 22.01 5.45 -12.14
C ALA A 367 20.56 5.08 -11.83
N ILE A 368 20.33 4.15 -10.90
CA ILE A 368 19.00 3.65 -10.59
C ILE A 368 18.55 4.17 -9.22
N TYR A 369 17.31 4.65 -9.16
CA TYR A 369 16.72 5.28 -7.99
C TYR A 369 15.32 4.75 -7.74
N ARG A 370 15.05 4.51 -6.47
CA ARG A 370 13.73 4.32 -5.90
C ARG A 370 13.08 5.67 -5.65
N VAL A 371 11.90 5.90 -6.21
CA VAL A 371 11.10 7.10 -5.96
C VAL A 371 9.80 6.73 -5.28
N THR A 372 9.55 7.33 -4.13
CA THR A 372 8.25 7.26 -3.44
C THR A 372 7.63 8.65 -3.47
N SER A 373 6.48 8.78 -4.11
CA SER A 373 5.71 10.02 -4.16
C SER A 373 4.38 9.84 -3.45
N VAL A 374 4.06 10.77 -2.55
CA VAL A 374 2.83 10.76 -1.75
C VAL A 374 2.10 12.08 -1.97
N GLY A 375 0.96 12.01 -2.64
CA GLY A 375 0.05 13.13 -2.78
C GLY A 375 -0.98 13.12 -1.64
N GLN A 376 -1.22 14.27 -1.01
CA GLN A 376 -2.13 14.40 0.12
C GLN A 376 -3.07 15.60 -0.07
N ILE A 377 -4.37 15.37 0.15
CA ILE A 377 -5.38 16.43 0.12
C ILE A 377 -6.53 16.12 1.07
N GLY A 378 -6.81 17.05 2.01
CA GLY A 378 -7.95 16.98 2.91
C GLY A 378 -8.13 15.62 3.61
N GLY A 379 -7.02 15.03 4.08
CA GLY A 379 -6.94 13.75 4.78
C GLY A 379 -6.84 12.50 3.88
N VAL A 380 -6.98 12.64 2.57
CA VAL A 380 -6.81 11.52 1.62
C VAL A 380 -5.38 11.53 1.10
N MET A 381 -4.74 10.37 1.16
CA MET A 381 -3.39 10.15 0.64
C MET A 381 -3.44 9.17 -0.53
N TYR A 382 -2.52 9.34 -1.47
CA TYR A 382 -2.25 8.39 -2.54
C TYR A 382 -0.73 8.24 -2.69
N ARG A 383 -0.23 7.00 -2.61
CA ARG A 383 1.19 6.70 -2.76
C ARG A 383 1.44 6.04 -4.12
N ILE A 384 2.48 6.52 -4.78
CA ILE A 384 3.09 5.89 -5.94
C ILE A 384 4.53 5.57 -5.58
N TRP A 385 4.95 4.36 -5.89
CA TRP A 385 6.33 3.93 -5.78
C TRP A 385 6.81 3.42 -7.14
N CYS A 386 7.98 3.87 -7.58
CA CYS A 386 8.57 3.44 -8.83
C CYS A 386 10.10 3.32 -8.74
N VAL A 387 10.67 2.52 -9.63
CA VAL A 387 12.12 2.45 -9.84
C VAL A 387 12.42 3.12 -11.17
N LEU A 388 13.28 4.13 -11.13
CA LEU A 388 13.70 4.92 -12.28
C LEU A 388 15.17 4.67 -12.56
N GLU A 389 15.52 4.53 -13.82
CA GLU A 389 16.91 4.55 -14.29
C GLU A 389 17.19 5.86 -15.00
N ARG A 390 18.27 6.53 -14.61
CA ARG A 390 18.75 7.76 -15.23
C ARG A 390 19.35 7.41 -16.59
N SER A 391 18.82 8.03 -17.64
CA SER A 391 19.28 7.89 -19.02
C SER A 391 19.71 9.24 -19.60
N ALA A 392 20.41 9.25 -20.74
CA ALA A 392 20.88 10.49 -21.38
C ALA A 392 19.76 11.49 -21.72
N GLY A 393 18.52 11.01 -21.88
CA GLY A 393 17.33 11.84 -22.16
C GLY A 393 16.49 12.21 -20.94
N GLY A 394 16.85 11.76 -19.73
CA GLY A 394 16.07 11.95 -18.50
C GLY A 394 16.04 10.70 -17.64
N ALA A 395 14.87 10.12 -17.42
CA ALA A 395 14.72 8.91 -16.61
C ALA A 395 13.69 7.95 -17.21
N THR A 396 14.05 6.68 -17.30
CA THR A 396 13.22 5.56 -17.76
C THR A 396 12.59 4.88 -16.55
N VAL A 397 11.30 4.50 -16.67
CA VAL A 397 10.61 3.77 -15.61
C VAL A 397 10.91 2.29 -15.76
N LEU A 398 11.60 1.69 -14.81
CA LEU A 398 11.83 0.24 -14.76
C LEU A 398 10.68 -0.50 -14.09
N ARG A 399 10.08 0.13 -13.07
CA ARG A 399 8.95 -0.45 -12.33
C ARG A 399 8.03 0.62 -11.82
N TRP A 400 6.74 0.29 -11.79
CA TRP A 400 5.68 1.19 -11.34
C TRP A 400 4.68 0.46 -10.45
N ARG A 401 4.36 1.03 -9.30
CA ARG A 401 3.33 0.52 -8.37
C ARG A 401 2.52 1.67 -7.81
N GLU A 402 1.20 1.48 -7.76
CA GLU A 402 0.26 2.47 -7.24
C GLU A 402 -0.60 1.86 -6.14
N GLY A 403 -1.07 2.70 -5.22
CA GLY A 403 -2.22 2.38 -4.37
C GLY A 403 -1.94 1.60 -3.10
N GLU A 404 -0.71 1.71 -2.55
CA GLU A 404 -0.40 1.25 -1.19
C GLU A 404 -0.77 2.25 -0.09
#